data_AF-A0A8T5KBN8-F1
#
_entry.id   AF-A0A8T5KBN8-F1
#
_cell.length_a   1.000
_cell.length_b   1.000
_cell.length_c   1.000
_cell.angle_alpha   90.00
_cell.angle_beta   90.00
_cell.angle_gamma   90.00
#
_symmetry.space_group_name_H-M   'P 1'
#
loop_
_entity.id
_entity.type
_entity.pdbx_description
1 polymer ?
#
loop_
_entity_poly.entity_id
_entity_poly.type
_entity_poly.pdbx_seq_one_letter_code
_entity_poly.pdbx_strand_id
1 'polypeptide(L)'
;MDLTATCLRALEAHRKRQAEEKLKVGEKYQDLGLIFATGIGSGWNDKNVVNREFHPLLKEAGLRRIRFHDLRHTCASLLIAQGESPKYVQRQLRHASIQITFDRYGHLFPETNRKAMRRMDETLFGKPAKTTRGQAV
;
A
#
# COMPACT_ATOMS: atom_id res chain seq x y z
N MET A 1 1.80 9.70 5.24
CA MET A 1 1.31 8.38 4.79
C MET A 1 -0.16 8.40 5.07
N ASP A 2 -0.95 8.22 4.02
CA ASP A 2 -2.40 8.32 4.14
C ASP A 2 -2.93 6.95 4.54
N LEU A 3 -3.81 6.90 5.54
CA LEU A 3 -4.38 5.67 6.06
C LEU A 3 -5.82 5.55 5.59
N THR A 4 -6.18 4.36 5.12
CA THR A 4 -7.58 4.05 4.79
C THR A 4 -8.40 3.95 6.08
N ALA A 5 -9.70 4.20 5.98
CA ALA A 5 -10.62 4.04 7.12
C ALA A 5 -10.57 2.61 7.70
N THR A 6 -10.37 1.59 6.86
CA THR A 6 -10.21 0.20 7.29
C THR A 6 -8.94 0.01 8.12
N CYS A 7 -7.82 0.63 7.72
CA CYS A 7 -6.58 0.57 8.49
C CYS A 7 -6.72 1.27 9.84
N LEU A 8 -7.36 2.44 9.88
CA LEU A 8 -7.63 3.16 11.13
C LEU A 8 -8.46 2.32 12.10
N ARG A 9 -9.57 1.73 11.65
CA ARG A 9 -10.39 0.83 12.48
C ARG A 9 -9.60 -0.37 13.00
N ALA A 10 -8.73 -0.95 12.16
CA ALA A 10 -7.87 -2.06 12.58
C ALA A 10 -6.88 -1.65 13.67
N LEU A 11 -6.29 -0.45 13.58
CA LEU A 11 -5.39 0.11 14.59
C LEU A 11 -6.12 0.45 15.90
N GLU A 12 -7.34 0.97 15.83
CA GLU A 12 -8.16 1.23 17.01
C GLU A 12 -8.52 -0.08 17.76
N ALA A 13 -8.95 -1.09 17.00
CA ALA A 13 -9.21 -2.42 17.55
C ALA A 13 -7.96 -3.06 18.16
N HIS A 14 -6.79 -2.87 17.51
CA HIS A 14 -5.51 -3.32 18.02
C HIS A 14 -5.12 -2.62 19.33
N ARG A 15 -5.25 -1.29 19.38
CA ARG A 15 -4.98 -0.50 20.59
C ARG A 15 -5.85 -0.98 21.76
N LYS A 16 -7.13 -1.29 21.52
CA LYS A 16 -8.02 -1.84 22.54
C LYS A 16 -7.52 -3.19 23.07
N ARG A 17 -7.18 -4.14 22.17
CA ARG A 17 -6.64 -5.45 22.57
C ARG A 17 -5.35 -5.32 23.38
N GLN A 18 -4.44 -4.45 22.95
CA GLN A 18 -3.18 -4.23 23.64
C GLN A 18 -3.39 -3.64 25.06
N ALA A 19 -4.37 -2.74 25.22
CA ALA A 19 -4.71 -2.22 26.55
C ALA A 19 -5.28 -3.32 27.47
N GLU A 20 -6.10 -4.23 26.93
CA GLU A 20 -6.61 -5.38 27.67
C GLU A 20 -5.48 -6.35 28.06
N GLU A 21 -4.53 -6.62 27.17
CA GLU A 21 -3.34 -7.44 27.44
C GLU A 21 -2.47 -6.80 28.53
N LYS A 22 -2.22 -5.49 28.43
CA LYS A 22 -1.46 -4.74 29.44
C LYS A 22 -2.11 -4.84 30.82
N LEU A 23 -3.43 -4.70 30.91
CA LEU A 23 -4.15 -4.85 32.17
C LEU A 23 -4.08 -6.28 32.72
N LYS A 24 -4.19 -7.29 31.84
CA LYS A 24 -4.10 -8.71 32.22
C LYS A 24 -2.71 -9.09 32.75
N VAL A 25 -1.64 -8.58 32.14
CA VAL A 25 -0.26 -8.88 32.55
C VAL A 25 0.15 -8.06 33.79
N GLY A 26 -0.40 -6.85 33.95
CA GLY A 26 -0.14 -6.00 35.11
C GLY A 26 1.31 -5.56 35.20
N GLU A 27 1.91 -5.65 36.38
CA GLU A 27 3.27 -5.17 36.66
C GLU A 27 4.36 -5.84 35.81
N LYS A 28 4.09 -7.04 35.28
CA LYS A 28 5.04 -7.75 34.40
C LYS A 28 5.05 -7.21 32.98
N TYR A 29 4.15 -6.30 32.63
CA TYR A 29 4.06 -5.76 31.28
C TYR A 29 5.15 -4.72 31.05
N GLN A 30 5.95 -4.91 30.01
CA GLN A 30 7.02 -4.01 29.61
C GLN A 30 6.45 -2.85 28.78
N ASP A 31 6.17 -1.73 29.42
CA ASP A 31 5.54 -0.58 28.75
C ASP A 31 6.56 0.28 27.97
N LEU A 32 7.00 -0.24 26.82
CA LEU A 32 7.95 0.43 25.94
C LEU A 32 7.30 1.45 24.97
N GLY A 33 6.00 1.75 25.13
CA GLY A 33 5.27 2.66 24.25
C GLY A 33 5.13 2.18 22.80
N LEU A 34 5.26 0.87 22.55
CA LEU A 34 5.18 0.30 21.20
C LEU A 34 3.74 0.20 20.72
N ILE A 35 3.50 0.55 19.45
CA ILE A 35 2.19 0.38 18.79
C ILE A 35 1.87 -1.11 18.61
N PHE A 36 2.88 -1.92 18.28
CA PHE A 36 2.75 -3.38 18.17
C PHE A 36 3.71 -4.03 19.17
N ALA A 37 3.19 -4.38 20.34
CA ALA A 37 3.91 -5.15 21.34
C ALA A 37 3.45 -6.62 21.34
N THR A 38 4.28 -7.49 21.89
CA THR A 38 3.85 -8.83 22.29
C THR A 38 2.91 -8.73 23.50
N GLY A 39 2.26 -9.84 23.88
CA GLY A 39 1.37 -9.85 25.05
C GLY A 39 2.02 -9.44 26.37
N ILE A 40 3.36 -9.45 26.47
CA ILE A 40 4.12 -8.98 27.64
C ILE A 40 4.70 -7.57 27.48
N GLY A 41 4.40 -6.86 26.38
CA GLY A 41 4.85 -5.49 26.13
C GLY A 41 6.19 -5.36 25.40
N SER A 42 6.91 -6.45 25.19
CA SER A 42 8.18 -6.45 24.45
C SER A 42 7.98 -6.32 22.94
N GLY A 43 9.07 -6.01 22.21
CA GLY A 43 9.05 -5.96 20.76
C GLY A 43 8.91 -7.35 20.10
N TRP A 44 8.29 -7.37 18.93
CA TRP A 44 8.20 -8.58 18.11
C TRP A 44 9.53 -8.91 17.44
N ASN A 45 9.86 -10.19 17.38
CA ASN A 45 10.92 -10.69 16.51
C ASN A 45 10.37 -10.93 15.10
N ASP A 46 11.03 -10.34 14.09
CA ASP A 46 10.64 -10.40 12.68
C ASP A 46 10.50 -11.83 12.15
N LYS A 47 11.48 -12.70 12.41
CA LYS A 47 11.45 -14.11 11.96
C LYS A 47 10.29 -14.87 12.60
N ASN A 48 10.01 -14.60 13.88
CA ASN A 48 8.90 -15.25 14.56
C ASN A 48 7.56 -14.80 13.99
N VAL A 49 7.36 -13.50 13.75
CA VAL A 49 6.15 -12.99 13.10
C VAL A 49 5.94 -13.65 11.73
N VAL A 50 7.00 -13.75 10.93
CA VAL A 50 6.89 -14.35 9.59
C VAL A 50 6.56 -15.84 9.67
N ASN A 51 7.29 -16.59 10.49
CA ASN A 51 7.19 -18.05 10.51
C ASN A 51 5.98 -18.57 11.30
N ARG A 52 5.58 -17.88 12.38
CA ARG A 52 4.54 -18.35 13.30
C ARG A 52 3.18 -17.71 13.08
N GLU A 53 3.15 -16.49 12.55
CA GLU A 53 1.89 -15.77 12.30
C GLU A 53 1.61 -15.70 10.80
N PHE A 54 2.50 -15.08 10.02
CA PHE A 54 2.22 -14.76 8.63
C PHE A 54 2.07 -15.99 7.72
N HIS A 55 3.00 -16.95 7.78
CA HIS A 55 2.93 -18.15 6.94
C HIS A 55 1.73 -19.05 7.28
N PRO A 56 1.39 -19.29 8.57
CA PRO A 56 0.14 -19.96 8.92
C PRO A 56 -1.11 -19.22 8.43
N LEU A 57 -1.18 -17.89 8.56
CA LEU A 57 -2.29 -17.09 8.04
C LEU A 57 -2.45 -17.22 6.52
N LEU A 58 -1.35 -17.24 5.76
CA LEU A 58 -1.41 -17.48 4.31
C LEU A 58 -2.00 -18.87 4.01
N LYS A 59 -1.60 -19.89 4.76
CA LYS A 59 -2.09 -21.26 4.60
C LYS A 59 -3.59 -21.35 4.90
N GLU A 60 -4.03 -20.72 5.99
CA GLU A 60 -5.44 -20.65 6.37
C GLU A 60 -6.29 -19.92 5.31
N ALA A 61 -5.74 -18.85 4.73
CA ALA A 61 -6.38 -18.12 3.64
C ALA A 61 -6.33 -18.86 2.28
N GLY A 62 -5.73 -20.05 2.19
CA GLY A 62 -5.58 -20.80 0.94
C GLY A 62 -4.64 -20.14 -0.07
N LEU A 63 -3.75 -19.25 0.39
CA LEU A 63 -2.84 -18.49 -0.46
C LEU A 63 -1.49 -19.20 -0.60
N ARG A 64 -0.84 -19.01 -1.75
CA ARG A 64 0.55 -19.43 -1.93
C ARG A 64 1.45 -18.74 -0.91
N ARG A 65 2.54 -19.40 -0.53
CA ARG A 65 3.56 -18.78 0.32
C ARG A 65 4.22 -17.61 -0.41
N ILE A 66 4.16 -16.43 0.20
CA ILE A 66 4.84 -15.21 -0.24
C ILE A 66 5.72 -14.68 0.88
N ARG A 67 6.62 -13.74 0.56
CA ARG A 67 7.48 -13.08 1.54
C ARG A 67 6.71 -11.94 2.20
N PHE A 68 7.08 -11.58 3.43
CA PHE A 68 6.37 -10.52 4.16
C PHE A 68 6.42 -9.17 3.43
N HIS A 69 7.56 -8.82 2.84
CA HIS A 69 7.70 -7.58 2.07
C HIS A 69 6.96 -7.60 0.73
N ASP A 70 6.46 -8.73 0.27
CA ASP A 70 5.61 -8.78 -0.93
C ASP A 70 4.27 -8.06 -0.68
N LEU A 71 3.81 -7.94 0.57
CA LEU A 71 2.65 -7.09 0.92
C LEU A 71 2.87 -5.63 0.50
N ARG A 72 4.09 -5.13 0.68
CA ARG A 72 4.49 -3.78 0.27
C ARG A 72 4.57 -3.65 -1.24
N HIS A 73 5.04 -4.70 -1.93
CA HIS A 73 5.00 -4.76 -3.39
C HIS A 73 3.56 -4.72 -3.90
N THR A 74 2.65 -5.49 -3.32
CA THR A 74 1.23 -5.47 -3.69
C THR A 74 0.62 -4.09 -3.49
N CYS A 75 0.89 -3.42 -2.38
CA CYS A 75 0.43 -2.04 -2.14
C CYS A 75 0.91 -1.09 -3.25
N ALA A 76 2.20 -1.15 -3.60
CA ALA A 76 2.74 -0.34 -4.70
C ALA A 76 2.07 -0.63 -6.04
N SER A 77 1.95 -1.91 -6.41
CA SER A 77 1.35 -2.33 -7.67
C SER A 77 -0.12 -1.91 -7.77
N LEU A 78 -0.88 -1.99 -6.69
CA LEU A 78 -2.28 -1.55 -6.66
C LEU A 78 -2.43 -0.04 -6.86
N LEU A 79 -1.60 0.77 -6.17
CA LEU A 79 -1.62 2.22 -6.36
C LEU A 79 -1.27 2.61 -7.80
N ILE A 80 -0.26 1.96 -8.38
CA ILE A 80 0.14 2.22 -9.77
C ILE A 80 -0.97 1.81 -10.75
N ALA A 81 -1.60 0.66 -10.54
CA ALA A 81 -2.72 0.20 -11.36
C ALA A 81 -3.94 1.13 -11.26
N GLN A 82 -4.13 1.81 -10.12
CA GLN A 82 -5.14 2.85 -9.93
C GLN A 82 -4.80 4.17 -10.64
N GLY A 83 -3.62 4.26 -11.27
CA GLY A 83 -3.18 5.44 -11.99
C GLY A 83 -2.52 6.51 -11.12
N GLU A 84 -2.16 6.17 -9.88
CA GLU A 84 -1.50 7.10 -8.98
C GLU A 84 -0.12 7.54 -9.48
N SER A 85 0.23 8.79 -9.18
CA SER A 85 1.50 9.34 -9.64
C SER A 85 2.70 8.63 -8.97
N PRO A 86 3.83 8.44 -9.68
CA PRO A 86 5.04 7.87 -9.08
C PRO A 86 5.49 8.61 -7.80
N LYS A 87 5.27 9.93 -7.75
CA LYS A 87 5.61 10.76 -6.59
C LYS A 87 4.72 10.47 -5.38
N TYR A 88 3.44 10.23 -5.61
CA TYR A 88 2.51 9.79 -4.56
C TYR A 88 2.91 8.43 -4.02
N VAL A 89 3.16 7.45 -4.90
CA VAL A 89 3.60 6.10 -4.52
C VAL A 89 4.91 6.14 -3.72
N GLN A 90 5.89 6.95 -4.15
CA GLN A 90 7.14 7.17 -3.40
C GLN A 90 6.87 7.66 -1.97
N ARG A 91 6.03 8.69 -1.83
CA ARG A 91 5.70 9.29 -0.53
C ARG A 91 4.94 8.32 0.36
N GLN A 92 3.97 7.60 -0.20
CA GLN A 92 3.12 6.67 0.52
C GLN A 92 3.92 5.47 1.05
N LEU A 93 4.86 4.98 0.24
CA LEU A 93 5.77 3.92 0.66
C LEU A 93 6.90 4.46 1.54
N ARG A 94 7.18 5.76 1.55
CA ARG A 94 8.32 6.39 2.24
C ARG A 94 9.68 5.95 1.67
N HIS A 95 9.79 5.85 0.34
CA HIS A 95 11.10 5.67 -0.28
C HIS A 95 11.93 6.96 -0.20
N ALA A 96 13.19 6.83 0.21
CA ALA A 96 14.11 7.95 0.34
C ALA A 96 14.32 8.71 -0.97
N SER A 97 14.26 8.02 -2.11
CA SER A 97 14.36 8.62 -3.43
C SER A 97 13.30 8.07 -4.40
N ILE A 98 13.03 8.84 -5.44
CA ILE A 98 12.14 8.42 -6.54
C ILE A 98 12.77 7.29 -7.37
N GLN A 99 14.11 7.25 -7.44
CA GLN A 99 14.87 6.21 -8.12
C GLN A 99 14.54 4.81 -7.57
N ILE A 100 14.49 4.64 -6.23
CA ILE A 100 14.06 3.36 -5.62
C ILE A 100 12.68 2.90 -6.13
N THR A 101 11.78 3.85 -6.38
CA THR A 101 10.43 3.55 -6.87
C THR A 101 10.46 3.13 -8.34
N PHE A 102 11.21 3.84 -9.19
CA PHE A 102 11.33 3.47 -10.61
C PHE A 102 12.16 2.21 -10.83
N ASP A 103 13.26 2.02 -10.11
CA ASP A 103 14.07 0.79 -10.19
C ASP A 103 13.22 -0.44 -9.86
N ARG A 104 12.28 -0.31 -8.91
CA ARG A 104 11.43 -1.42 -8.49
C ARG A 104 10.16 -1.58 -9.32
N TYR A 105 9.50 -0.48 -9.70
CA TYR A 105 8.15 -0.49 -10.25
C TYR A 105 8.00 0.23 -11.59
N GLY A 106 9.09 0.73 -12.18
CA GLY A 106 9.09 1.48 -13.44
C GLY A 106 8.30 0.77 -14.54
N HIS A 107 8.49 -0.55 -14.65
CA HIS A 107 7.82 -1.43 -15.60
C HIS A 107 6.30 -1.54 -15.43
N LEU A 108 5.74 -1.10 -14.29
CA LEU A 108 4.29 -1.08 -14.05
C LEU A 108 3.64 0.22 -14.52
N PHE A 109 4.42 1.28 -14.73
CA PHE A 109 3.87 2.54 -15.22
C PHE A 109 3.63 2.46 -16.73
N PRO A 110 2.51 3.02 -17.22
CA PRO A 110 2.23 3.01 -18.65
C PRO A 110 3.28 3.85 -19.41
N GLU A 111 3.91 3.23 -20.41
CA GLU A 111 4.93 3.88 -21.26
C GLU A 111 4.35 5.02 -22.11
N THR A 112 3.07 4.93 -22.45
CA THR A 112 2.39 5.96 -23.25
C THR A 112 1.03 6.33 -22.65
N ASN A 113 0.71 7.62 -22.69
CA ASN A 113 -0.57 8.13 -22.23
C ASN A 113 -1.21 8.98 -23.34
N ARG A 114 -1.72 8.33 -24.39
CA ARG A 114 -2.43 9.02 -25.49
C ARG A 114 -3.60 9.87 -24.99
N LYS A 115 -4.25 9.46 -23.89
CA LYS A 115 -5.29 10.27 -23.24
C LYS A 115 -4.73 11.58 -22.66
N ALA A 116 -3.50 11.59 -22.14
CA ALA A 116 -2.85 12.82 -21.69
C ALA A 116 -2.58 13.78 -22.85
N MET A 117 -2.09 13.28 -23.98
CA MET A 117 -1.89 14.12 -25.17
C MET A 117 -3.21 14.68 -25.71
N ARG A 118 -4.28 13.88 -25.75
CA ARG A 118 -5.62 14.38 -26.12
C ARG A 118 -6.13 15.46 -25.16
N ARG A 119 -5.96 15.29 -23.84
CA ARG A 119 -6.34 16.32 -22.86
C ARG A 119 -5.53 17.60 -23.04
N MET A 120 -4.24 17.50 -23.35
CA MET A 120 -3.40 18.66 -23.64
C MET A 120 -3.92 19.42 -24.87
N ASP A 121 -4.21 18.71 -25.95
CA ASP A 121 -4.78 19.26 -27.19
C ASP A 121 -6.13 19.95 -26.93
N GLU A 122 -7.03 19.28 -26.21
CA GLU A 122 -8.33 19.85 -25.82
C GLU A 122 -8.20 21.09 -24.93
N THR A 123 -7.16 21.15 -24.08
CA THR A 123 -6.93 22.29 -23.17
C THR A 123 -6.40 23.51 -23.93
N LEU A 124 -5.53 23.29 -24.92
CA LEU A 124 -4.89 24.36 -25.69
C LEU A 124 -5.78 24.86 -26.83
N PHE A 125 -6.51 23.96 -27.51
CA PHE A 125 -7.21 24.26 -28.76
C PHE A 125 -8.72 23.99 -28.70
N GLY A 126 -9.25 23.55 -27.56
CA GLY A 126 -10.65 23.16 -27.41
C GLY A 126 -10.94 21.76 -27.97
N LYS A 127 -12.15 21.25 -27.76
CA LYS A 127 -12.55 19.93 -28.30
C LYS A 127 -12.61 20.00 -29.83
N PRO A 128 -11.95 19.08 -30.57
CA PRO A 128 -12.12 19.02 -32.01
C PRO A 128 -13.60 18.79 -32.32
N ALA A 129 -14.17 19.63 -33.19
CA ALA A 129 -15.54 19.48 -33.65
C ALA A 129 -15.71 18.06 -34.22
N LYS A 130 -16.83 17.38 -33.90
CA LYS A 130 -17.13 16.05 -34.44
C LYS A 130 -17.07 16.14 -35.96
N THR A 131 -15.98 15.67 -36.57
CA THR A 131 -15.91 15.53 -38.02
C THR A 131 -16.83 14.38 -38.39
N THR A 132 -18.06 14.72 -38.77
CA THR A 132 -18.92 13.84 -39.56
C THR A 132 -18.20 13.62 -40.88
N ARG A 133 -17.35 12.60 -40.98
CA ARG A 133 -16.88 12.10 -42.27
C ARG A 133 -18.09 11.41 -42.92
N GLY A 134 -18.93 12.21 -43.57
CA GLY A 134 -19.78 11.73 -44.63
C GLY A 134 -18.89 11.20 -45.74
N GLN A 135 -19.15 9.94 -46.11
CA GLN A 135 -18.63 9.33 -47.32
C GLN A 135 -18.97 10.23 -48.52
N ALA A 136 -17.98 10.51 -49.36
CA ALA A 136 -18.22 10.89 -50.74
C ALA A 136 -17.21 10.11 -51.58
N VAL A 137 -17.80 9.28 -52.43
CA VAL A 137 -17.23 8.48 -53.53
C VAL A 137 -16.61 9.39 -54.58
#